data_AF-A0AAW9L7S3-F1
#
_entry.id   AF-A0AAW9L7S3-F1
#
_cell.length_a   1.000
_cell.length_b   1.000
_cell.length_c   1.000
_cell.angle_alpha   90.00
_cell.angle_beta   90.00
_cell.angle_gamma   90.00
#
_symmetry.space_group_name_H-M   'P 1'
#
loop_
_entity.id
_entity.type
_entity.pdbx_description
1 polymer ?
#
loop_
_entity_poly.entity_id
_entity_poly.type
_entity_poly.pdbx_seq_one_letter_code
_entity_poly.pdbx_strand_id
1 'polypeptide(L)'
;METDSVSELLKMAAKRHDFLLALHDGILSKSEMEQSVDASRPTIDRAFRELEDAGLLSSQGTSYELTNFGYLFCDQFSQTVRTYETLSDARTLLSHLLARRASTCDSSTARTSIRPRSSRHRRRSRR
;
A
#
# COMPACT_ATOMS: atom_id res chain seq x y z
N MET A 1 -11.62 15.77 6.05
CA MET A 1 -12.34 15.32 4.85
C MET A 1 -11.39 14.88 3.72
N GLU A 2 -10.14 14.48 4.01
CA GLU A 2 -9.19 13.99 3.00
C GLU A 2 -9.30 12.48 2.72
N THR A 3 -9.73 11.68 3.70
CA THR A 3 -9.82 10.22 3.58
C THR A 3 -10.89 9.74 2.59
N ASP A 4 -12.00 10.47 2.46
CA ASP A 4 -13.03 10.15 1.46
C ASP A 4 -12.47 10.34 0.04
N SER A 5 -11.66 11.37 -0.19
CA SER A 5 -11.02 11.61 -1.49
C SER A 5 -10.05 10.50 -1.90
N VAL A 6 -9.23 10.01 -0.95
CA VAL A 6 -8.30 8.89 -1.21
C VAL A 6 -9.05 7.59 -1.49
N SER A 7 -10.10 7.30 -0.73
CA SER A 7 -10.93 6.11 -0.93
C SER A 7 -11.59 6.10 -2.30
N GLU A 8 -12.14 7.24 -2.74
CA GLU A 8 -12.72 7.36 -4.08
C GLU A 8 -11.67 7.21 -5.19
N LEU A 9 -10.47 7.78 -5.02
CA LEU A 9 -9.36 7.62 -5.95
C LEU A 9 -8.96 6.13 -6.10
N LEU A 10 -8.85 5.40 -4.99
CA LEU A 10 -8.53 3.97 -5.00
C LEU A 10 -9.64 3.12 -5.64
N LYS A 11 -10.91 3.44 -5.38
CA LYS A 11 -12.05 2.75 -6.03
C LYS A 11 -12.05 2.98 -7.54
N MET A 12 -11.82 4.20 -7.97
CA MET A 12 -11.71 4.54 -9.39
C MET A 12 -10.52 3.79 -10.02
N ALA A 13 -9.36 3.78 -9.38
CA ALA A 13 -8.19 3.05 -9.84
C ALA A 13 -8.45 1.54 -9.97
N ALA A 14 -9.14 0.94 -8.99
CA ALA A 14 -9.53 -0.46 -9.05
C ALA A 14 -10.46 -0.76 -10.25
N LYS A 15 -11.42 0.14 -10.52
CA LYS A 15 -12.33 0.00 -11.65
C LYS A 15 -11.65 0.21 -13.01
N ARG A 16 -10.58 1.01 -13.05
CA ARG A 16 -9.89 1.43 -14.29
C ARG A 16 -8.47 0.87 -14.38
N HIS A 17 -8.17 -0.21 -13.65
CA HIS A 17 -6.82 -0.76 -13.51
C HIS A 17 -6.21 -1.10 -14.88
N ASP A 18 -6.98 -1.73 -15.76
CA ASP A 18 -6.50 -2.14 -17.09
C ASP A 18 -6.10 -0.94 -17.97
N PHE A 19 -6.82 0.18 -17.85
CA PHE A 19 -6.49 1.42 -18.56
C PHE A 19 -5.19 2.05 -18.03
N LEU A 20 -5.00 2.04 -16.71
CA LEU A 20 -3.79 2.55 -16.06
C LEU A 20 -2.58 1.70 -16.45
N LEU A 21 -2.71 0.38 -16.44
CA LEU A 21 -1.65 -0.54 -16.89
C LEU A 21 -1.28 -0.32 -18.36
N ALA A 22 -2.28 -0.22 -19.24
CA ALA A 22 -2.02 0.00 -20.66
C ALA A 22 -1.26 1.32 -20.91
N LEU A 23 -1.57 2.39 -20.17
CA LEU A 23 -0.86 3.67 -20.25
C LEU A 23 0.48 3.69 -19.50
N HIS A 24 0.69 2.76 -18.57
CA HIS A 24 1.97 2.60 -17.90
C HIS A 24 3.03 2.03 -18.87
N ASP A 25 2.61 1.22 -19.85
CA ASP A 25 3.47 0.67 -20.89
C ASP A 25 3.82 1.70 -21.99
N GLY A 26 3.10 2.83 -22.05
CA GLY A 26 3.43 3.92 -22.96
C GLY A 26 2.27 4.89 -23.23
N ILE A 27 2.54 5.83 -24.12
CA ILE A 27 1.57 6.83 -24.60
C ILE A 27 0.61 6.16 -25.57
N LEU A 28 -0.70 6.29 -25.34
CA LEU A 28 -1.73 5.67 -26.18
C LEU A 28 -2.79 6.68 -26.64
N SER A 29 -3.23 6.55 -27.88
CA SER A 29 -4.48 7.14 -28.35
C SER A 29 -5.69 6.32 -27.90
N LYS A 30 -6.89 6.92 -27.98
CA LYS A 30 -8.14 6.20 -27.69
C LYS A 30 -8.35 4.98 -28.57
N SER A 31 -7.89 5.03 -29.83
CA SER A 31 -8.05 3.91 -30.77
C SER A 31 -7.06 2.78 -30.49
N GLU A 32 -5.87 3.09 -29.96
CA GLU A 32 -4.94 2.07 -29.46
C GLU A 32 -5.47 1.46 -28.16
N MET A 33 -6.10 2.26 -27.30
CA MET A 33 -6.72 1.79 -26.06
C MET A 33 -7.88 0.79 -26.30
N GLU A 34 -8.65 0.96 -27.38
CA GLU A 34 -9.67 -0.02 -27.80
C GLU A 34 -9.07 -1.39 -28.07
N GLN A 35 -7.88 -1.42 -28.65
CA GLN A 35 -7.19 -2.66 -29.00
C GLN A 35 -6.55 -3.31 -27.78
N SER A 36 -6.17 -2.53 -26.76
CA SER A 36 -5.48 -3.04 -25.56
C SER A 36 -6.43 -3.53 -24.46
N VAL A 37 -7.57 -2.86 -24.24
CA VAL A 37 -8.45 -3.13 -23.07
C VAL A 37 -9.79 -3.77 -23.44
N ASP A 38 -10.05 -4.09 -24.72
CA ASP A 38 -11.32 -4.68 -25.21
C ASP A 38 -12.57 -3.97 -24.63
N ALA A 39 -12.55 -2.64 -24.69
CA ALA A 39 -13.58 -1.78 -24.14
C ALA A 39 -14.22 -0.93 -25.23
N SER A 40 -15.52 -0.66 -25.11
CA SER A 40 -16.23 0.21 -26.04
C SER A 40 -15.77 1.67 -25.95
N ARG A 41 -15.84 2.42 -27.05
CA ARG A 41 -15.49 3.86 -27.10
C ARG A 41 -16.10 4.69 -25.95
N PRO A 42 -17.40 4.56 -25.61
CA PRO A 42 -17.99 5.33 -24.51
C PRO A 42 -17.37 4.98 -23.15
N THR A 43 -16.94 3.73 -22.98
CA THR A 43 -16.28 3.25 -21.74
C THR A 43 -14.89 3.85 -21.60
N ILE A 44 -14.14 3.90 -22.71
CA ILE A 44 -12.81 4.53 -22.80
C ILE A 44 -12.92 6.03 -22.56
N ASP A 45 -13.83 6.71 -23.25
CA ASP A 45 -14.04 8.15 -23.09
C ASP A 45 -14.37 8.50 -21.63
N ARG A 46 -15.23 7.70 -20.99
CA ARG A 46 -15.54 7.86 -19.58
C ARG A 46 -14.34 7.56 -18.67
N ALA A 47 -13.53 6.55 -19.01
CA ALA A 47 -12.31 6.23 -18.27
C ALA A 47 -11.35 7.41 -18.29
N PHE A 48 -11.05 7.92 -19.49
CA PHE A 48 -10.05 8.96 -19.67
C PHE A 48 -10.47 10.24 -18.97
N ARG A 49 -11.74 10.63 -19.08
CA ARG A 49 -12.26 11.78 -18.32
C ARG A 49 -12.12 11.61 -16.82
N GLU A 50 -12.53 10.47 -16.27
CA GLU A 50 -12.40 10.22 -14.82
C GLU A 50 -10.93 10.26 -14.36
N LEU A 51 -10.01 9.72 -15.17
CA LEU A 51 -8.57 9.71 -14.87
C LEU A 51 -7.91 11.10 -15.02
N GLU A 52 -8.32 11.88 -16.03
CA GLU A 52 -7.89 13.27 -16.23
C GLU A 52 -8.41 14.17 -15.09
N ASP A 53 -9.68 14.05 -14.73
CA ASP A 53 -10.31 14.80 -13.63
C ASP A 53 -9.61 14.49 -12.29
N ALA A 54 -9.11 13.27 -12.13
CA ALA A 54 -8.31 12.84 -10.98
C ALA A 54 -6.82 13.25 -11.05
N GLY A 55 -6.37 13.87 -12.14
CA GLY A 55 -4.98 14.30 -12.35
C GLY A 55 -3.99 13.15 -12.59
N LEU A 56 -4.47 11.94 -12.86
CA LEU A 56 -3.62 10.78 -13.16
C LEU A 56 -3.17 10.76 -14.62
N LEU A 57 -3.91 11.42 -15.49
CA LEU A 57 -3.74 11.36 -16.93
C LEU A 57 -3.65 12.76 -17.52
N SER A 58 -2.88 12.92 -18.60
CA SER A 58 -2.80 14.13 -19.40
C SER A 58 -3.04 13.82 -20.88
N SER A 59 -3.79 14.71 -21.55
CA SER A 59 -3.95 14.67 -22.99
C SER A 59 -2.94 15.57 -23.70
N GLN A 60 -2.32 15.02 -24.74
CA GLN A 60 -1.47 15.72 -25.70
C GLN A 60 -2.12 15.58 -27.09
N GLY A 61 -3.09 16.44 -27.39
CA GLY A 61 -3.85 16.35 -28.64
C GLY A 61 -4.72 15.10 -28.70
N THR A 62 -4.32 14.10 -29.49
CA THR A 62 -5.06 12.83 -29.65
C THR A 62 -4.48 11.66 -28.84
N SER A 63 -3.33 11.88 -28.19
CA SER A 63 -2.67 10.88 -27.36
C SER A 63 -2.82 11.22 -25.89
N TYR A 64 -2.75 10.18 -25.07
CA TYR A 64 -2.94 10.23 -23.63
C TYR A 64 -1.75 9.56 -22.94
N GLU A 65 -1.26 10.18 -21.87
CA GLU A 65 -0.14 9.69 -21.08
C GLU A 65 -0.41 9.84 -19.58
N LEU A 66 0.25 9.03 -18.75
CA LEU A 66 0.19 9.22 -17.31
C LEU A 66 0.95 10.48 -16.92
N THR A 67 0.39 11.25 -15.99
CA THR A 67 1.18 12.29 -15.30
C THR A 67 2.25 11.63 -14.43
N ASN A 68 3.26 12.38 -13.97
CA ASN A 68 4.24 11.85 -12.99
C ASN A 68 3.55 11.28 -11.74
N PHE A 69 2.48 11.93 -11.28
CA PHE A 69 1.67 11.43 -10.18
C PHE A 69 0.92 10.16 -10.58
N GLY A 70 0.29 10.13 -11.75
CA GLY A 70 -0.41 8.96 -12.29
C GLY A 70 0.50 7.74 -12.45
N TYR A 71 1.74 7.94 -12.89
CA TYR A 71 2.74 6.89 -13.03
C TYR A 71 3.09 6.26 -11.68
N LEU A 72 3.51 7.08 -10.71
CA LEU A 72 3.85 6.62 -9.35
C LEU A 72 2.64 5.97 -8.66
N PHE A 73 1.45 6.54 -8.86
CA PHE A 73 0.22 6.00 -8.34
C PHE A 73 -0.09 4.63 -8.94
N CYS A 74 0.02 4.47 -10.26
CA CYS A 74 -0.19 3.20 -10.96
C CYS A 74 0.76 2.12 -10.43
N ASP A 75 2.06 2.40 -10.36
CA ASP A 75 3.07 1.46 -9.87
C ASP A 75 2.76 0.98 -8.44
N GLN A 76 2.51 1.93 -7.53
CA GLN A 76 2.17 1.61 -6.14
C GLN A 76 0.83 0.85 -6.02
N PHE A 77 -0.16 1.21 -6.84
CA PHE A 77 -1.45 0.54 -6.85
C PHE A 77 -1.33 -0.90 -7.34
N SER A 78 -0.61 -1.14 -8.45
CA SER A 78 -0.34 -2.48 -8.96
C SER A 78 0.43 -3.34 -7.97
N GLN A 79 1.42 -2.78 -7.28
CA GLN A 79 2.13 -3.50 -6.22
C GLN A 79 1.21 -3.87 -5.05
N THR A 80 0.29 -2.98 -4.68
CA THR A 80 -0.71 -3.22 -3.63
C THR A 80 -1.66 -4.34 -4.02
N VAL A 81 -2.17 -4.32 -5.26
CA VAL A 81 -3.05 -5.37 -5.81
C VAL A 81 -2.35 -6.73 -5.77
N ARG A 82 -1.12 -6.84 -6.30
CA ARG A 82 -0.33 -8.09 -6.27
C ARG A 82 -0.09 -8.63 -4.87
N THR A 83 0.17 -7.73 -3.92
CA THR A 83 0.34 -8.10 -2.51
C THR A 83 -0.96 -8.67 -1.95
N TYR A 84 -2.10 -8.03 -2.23
CA TYR A 84 -3.42 -8.51 -1.80
C TYR A 84 -3.83 -9.82 -2.46
N GLU A 85 -3.52 -10.02 -3.74
CA GLU A 85 -3.72 -11.30 -4.43
C GLU A 85 -2.94 -12.41 -3.73
N THR A 86 -1.65 -12.19 -3.48
CA THR A 86 -0.79 -13.15 -2.76
C THR A 86 -1.35 -13.47 -1.36
N LEU A 87 -1.80 -12.46 -0.62
CA LEU A 87 -2.41 -12.65 0.70
C LEU A 87 -3.76 -13.38 0.62
N SER A 88 -4.55 -13.12 -0.41
CA SER A 88 -5.82 -13.78 -0.66
C SER A 88 -5.62 -15.25 -1.00
N ASP A 89 -4.64 -15.57 -1.84
CA ASP A 89 -4.28 -16.95 -2.18
C ASP A 89 -3.75 -17.70 -0.96
N ALA A 90 -2.96 -17.04 -0.13
CA ALA A 90 -2.45 -17.60 1.11
C ALA A 90 -3.52 -17.68 2.23
N ARG A 91 -4.71 -17.11 2.05
CA ARG A 91 -5.73 -16.96 3.11
C ARG A 91 -6.10 -18.29 3.75
N THR A 92 -6.33 -19.33 2.93
CA THR A 92 -6.67 -20.67 3.42
C THR A 92 -5.53 -21.25 4.24
N LEU A 93 -4.29 -21.18 3.74
CA LEU A 93 -3.11 -21.65 4.46
C LEU A 93 -2.90 -20.88 5.79
N LEU A 94 -3.00 -19.55 5.76
CA LEU A 94 -2.89 -18.71 6.95
C LEU A 94 -4.02 -19.00 7.96
N SER A 95 -5.22 -19.35 7.50
CA SER A 95 -6.33 -19.74 8.40
C SER A 95 -6.03 -21.00 9.21
N HIS A 96 -5.16 -21.89 8.69
CA HIS A 96 -4.75 -23.11 9.37
C HIS A 96 -3.51 -22.94 10.25
N LEU A 97 -2.69 -21.91 10.03
CA LEU A 97 -1.43 -21.66 10.76
C LEU A 97 -1.58 -20.99 12.14
N LEU A 98 -2.79 -20.99 12.71
CA LEU A 98 -3.19 -20.34 13.96
C LEU A 98 -3.33 -18.82 13.81
N ALA A 99 -4.49 -18.30 14.20
CA ALA A 99 -4.69 -16.89 14.53
C ALA A 99 -3.51 -16.44 15.38
N ARG A 100 -2.71 -15.50 14.85
CA ARG A 100 -1.50 -14.92 15.44
C ARG A 100 -1.50 -15.15 16.95
N ARG A 101 -0.73 -16.15 17.41
CA ARG A 101 -0.63 -16.46 18.84
C ARG A 101 -0.37 -15.14 19.54
N ALA A 102 -1.34 -14.66 20.32
CA ALA A 102 -1.09 -13.60 21.27
C ALA A 102 0.06 -14.13 22.11
N SER A 103 1.26 -13.61 21.87
CA SER A 103 2.38 -13.85 22.76
C SER A 103 1.94 -13.26 24.07
N THR A 104 1.35 -14.09 24.94
CA THR A 104 1.30 -13.81 26.36
C THR A 104 2.76 -13.66 26.73
N CYS A 105 3.21 -12.41 26.85
CA CYS A 105 4.43 -12.06 27.53
C CYS A 105 4.30 -12.69 28.90
N ASP A 106 4.89 -13.87 29.06
CA ASP A 106 5.14 -14.45 30.36
C ASP A 106 6.10 -13.49 31.04
N SER A 107 5.54 -12.57 31.82
CA SER A 107 6.26 -11.67 32.72
C SER A 107 6.85 -12.54 33.82
N SER A 108 7.85 -13.35 33.44
CA SER A 108 8.73 -14.04 34.35
C SER A 108 9.35 -12.97 35.24
N THR A 109 8.84 -12.95 36.45
CA THR A 109 9.18 -11.99 37.48
C THR A 109 10.63 -12.28 37.82
N ALA A 110 11.55 -11.51 37.25
CA ALA A 110 12.95 -11.47 37.63
C ALA A 110 13.04 -10.94 39.07
N ARG A 111 12.74 -11.80 40.05
CA ARG A 111 12.99 -11.56 41.46
C ARG A 111 14.45 -11.95 41.75
N THR A 112 15.39 -11.27 41.07
CA THR A 112 16.80 -11.30 41.46
C THR A 112 16.95 -10.39 42.67
N SER A 113 16.73 -10.98 43.84
CA SER A 113 17.06 -10.40 45.15
C SER A 113 18.58 -10.21 45.23
N ILE A 114 19.09 -9.09 44.72
CA ILE A 114 20.43 -8.61 45.02
C ILE A 114 20.35 -7.91 46.39
N ARG A 115 20.64 -8.66 47.46
CA ARG A 115 20.92 -8.08 48.78
C ARG A 115 22.20 -7.22 48.67
N PRO A 116 22.18 -5.94 49.06
CA PRO A 116 23.39 -5.15 49.11
C PRO A 116 24.33 -5.64 50.22
N ARG A 117 25.60 -5.87 49.86
CA ARG A 117 26.72 -6.10 50.79
C ARG A 117 26.87 -4.89 51.71
N SER A 118 26.73 -5.10 53.01
CA SER A 118 27.09 -4.13 54.04
C SER A 118 28.61 -3.92 54.07
N SER A 119 29.08 -2.90 53.37
CA SER A 119 30.46 -2.42 53.48
C SER A 119 30.64 -1.69 54.82
N ARG A 120 31.41 -2.33 55.69
CA ARG A 120 31.99 -1.82 56.93
C ARG A 120 32.53 -0.40 56.76
N HIS A 121 32.02 0.55 57.55
CA HIS A 121 32.70 1.80 57.80
C HIS A 121 32.55 2.20 59.26
N ARG A 122 33.56 1.87 60.09
CA ARG A 122 33.88 2.64 61.29
C ARG A 122 35.19 2.17 61.91
N ARG A 123 35.96 3.17 62.36
CA ARG A 123 37.21 3.18 63.14
C ARG A 123 38.46 3.29 62.26
N ARG A 124 39.44 4.15 62.56
CA ARG A 124 39.65 5.21 63.57
C ARG A 124 41.04 5.78 63.22
N SER A 125 41.19 7.10 63.08
CA SER A 125 42.43 7.84 63.37
C SER A 125 41.98 9.22 63.85
N ARG A 126 42.04 9.55 65.14
CA ARG A 126 43.19 9.99 65.95
C ARG A 126 44.01 11.11 65.28
N ARG A 127 43.59 12.35 65.56
CA ARG A 127 44.42 13.34 66.25
C ARG A 127 43.67 13.81 67.48
#